data_AF-A0A1F6CFU6-F1
#
_entry.id   AF-A0A1F6CFU6-F1
#
_cell.length_a   1.000
_cell.length_b   1.000
_cell.length_c   1.000
_cell.angle_alpha   90.00
_cell.angle_beta   90.00
_cell.angle_gamma   90.00
#
_symmetry.space_group_name_H-M   'P 1'
#
loop_
_entity.id
_entity.type
_entity.pdbx_description
1 polymer ?
#
loop_
_entity_poly.entity_id
_entity_poly.type
_entity_poly.pdbx_seq_one_letter_code
_entity_poly.pdbx_strand_id
1 'polypeptide(L)'
;MNEKNPKFRRPDGRPELRGVDDILRDAAARGEFDNLPGKGRPLDLDDYFTDDPEHRIANRLLKDNKVLPQPLQDRKEAEALLQTAQDLLAREDRALQKAQEEIRRASAPLMACFPDRQTAVDRLGIEAWPFCFAEPAPAPRPDLRRVVRQAERLRSLVAQYNGRVGALIVRYLDLLEQANRCIRRHNDRLALTGGLRAGFQMMVLCDVAARAQGAQGAQAQFPALPPLPEDLPGRIRAFCGETRRPFWKRLLNAKGAK
;
A
#
# COMPACT_ATOMS: atom_id res chain seq x y z
N MET A 1 13.05 33.66 1.18
CA MET A 1 13.69 34.98 1.13
C MET A 1 15.03 34.91 1.84
N ASN A 2 16.11 35.35 1.19
CA ASN A 2 17.47 35.29 1.72
C ASN A 2 17.78 36.66 2.34
N GLU A 3 17.63 36.79 3.65
CA GLU A 3 17.86 38.03 4.39
C GLU A 3 19.37 38.29 4.42
N LYS A 4 19.84 39.08 3.45
CA LYS A 4 21.24 39.51 3.38
C LYS A 4 21.52 40.37 4.62
N ASN A 5 22.42 39.87 5.48
CA ASN A 5 23.02 40.58 6.60
C ASN A 5 23.24 42.08 6.24
N PRO A 6 22.58 43.04 6.90
CA PRO A 6 22.68 44.44 6.54
C PRO A 6 24.11 44.90 6.77
N LYS A 7 24.87 45.08 5.68
CA LYS A 7 26.20 45.68 5.75
C LYS A 7 26.00 47.13 6.19
N PHE A 8 26.29 47.42 7.45
CA PHE A 8 26.35 48.80 7.96
C PHE A 8 27.29 49.61 7.05
N ARG A 9 26.73 50.60 6.36
CA ARG A 9 27.44 51.49 5.44
C ARG A 9 27.26 52.91 5.92
N ARG A 10 28.35 53.66 5.87
CA ARG A 10 28.32 55.11 6.09
C ARG A 10 27.59 55.80 4.92
N PRO A 11 27.12 57.04 5.09
CA PRO A 11 26.48 57.81 4.01
C PRO A 11 27.35 57.99 2.75
N ASP A 12 28.67 57.85 2.89
CA ASP A 12 29.67 57.89 1.80
C ASP A 12 29.83 56.56 1.04
N GLY A 13 29.06 55.52 1.39
CA GLY A 13 29.08 54.20 0.77
C GLY A 13 30.21 53.27 1.23
N ARG A 14 31.12 53.72 2.11
CA ARG A 14 32.21 52.90 2.63
C ARG A 14 31.69 51.93 3.71
N PRO A 15 32.28 50.72 3.83
CA PRO A 15 31.93 49.79 4.89
C PRO A 15 32.23 50.43 6.24
N GLU A 16 31.23 50.46 7.12
CA GLU A 16 31.39 51.01 8.45
C GLU A 16 32.17 49.99 9.30
N LEU A 17 33.44 50.28 9.56
CA LEU A 17 34.27 49.49 10.46
C LEU A 17 33.84 49.78 11.91
N ARG A 18 32.76 49.13 12.36
CA ARG A 18 32.38 49.11 13.77
C ARG A 18 33.07 47.93 14.45
N GLY A 19 33.56 48.16 15.67
CA GLY A 19 33.96 47.05 16.54
C GLY A 19 32.73 46.22 16.93
N VAL A 20 32.93 44.94 17.23
CA VAL A 20 31.86 44.08 17.77
C VAL A 20 31.27 44.72 19.03
N ASP A 21 32.11 45.34 19.87
CA ASP A 21 31.69 46.06 21.08
C ASP A 21 30.76 47.24 20.79
N ASP A 22 31.00 48.01 19.71
CA ASP A 22 30.14 49.13 19.34
C ASP A 22 28.77 48.65 18.86
N ILE A 23 28.72 47.53 18.16
CA ILE A 23 27.47 46.89 17.70
C ILE A 23 26.67 46.38 18.91
N LEU A 24 27.33 45.72 19.86
CA LEU A 24 26.70 45.23 21.08
C LEU A 24 26.17 46.38 21.94
N ARG A 25 26.93 47.48 22.08
CA ARG A 25 26.52 48.66 22.84
C ARG A 25 25.31 49.36 22.22
N ASP A 26 25.29 49.50 20.90
CA ASP A 26 24.16 50.07 20.16
C ASP A 26 22.90 49.21 20.28
N ALA A 27 23.03 47.89 20.18
CA ALA A 27 21.91 46.95 20.33
C ALA A 27 21.34 46.99 21.77
N ALA A 28 22.22 47.12 22.77
CA ALA A 28 21.81 47.31 24.16
C ALA A 28 21.11 48.65 24.38
N ALA A 29 21.60 49.74 23.79
CA ALA A 29 20.97 51.05 23.88
C ALA A 29 19.57 51.10 23.22
N ARG A 30 19.33 50.24 22.23
CA ARG A 30 18.02 50.10 21.55
C ARG A 30 17.06 49.16 22.29
N GLY A 31 17.47 48.57 23.40
CA GLY A 31 16.67 47.59 24.13
C GLY A 31 16.44 46.29 23.36
N GLU A 32 17.26 45.97 22.34
CA GLU A 32 17.11 44.72 21.58
C GLU A 32 17.29 43.47 22.46
N PHE A 33 18.00 43.62 23.59
CA PHE A 33 18.16 42.58 24.60
C PHE A 33 17.02 42.54 25.64
N ASP A 34 16.02 43.42 25.58
CA ASP A 34 14.97 43.53 26.60
C ASP A 34 13.86 42.49 26.49
N ASN A 35 13.51 42.07 25.28
CA ASN A 35 12.48 41.07 25.01
C ASN A 35 13.04 39.77 24.42
N LEU A 36 14.25 39.36 24.83
CA LEU A 36 14.78 38.08 24.39
C LEU A 36 13.97 36.91 24.97
N PRO A 37 13.63 35.90 24.15
CA PRO A 37 13.00 34.69 24.64
C PRO A 37 13.94 34.02 25.66
N GLY A 38 13.45 33.84 26.89
CA GLY A 38 14.23 33.24 27.98
C GLY A 38 15.16 34.19 28.75
N LYS A 39 15.07 35.52 28.56
CA LYS A 39 15.88 36.50 29.31
C LYS A 39 15.81 36.25 30.82
N GLY A 40 16.97 36.12 31.46
CA GLY A 40 17.11 35.93 32.91
C GLY A 40 16.76 34.54 33.42
N ARG A 41 16.33 33.61 32.55
CA ARG A 41 16.10 32.21 32.92
C ARG A 41 17.38 31.41 32.66
N PRO A 42 17.73 30.44 33.53
CA PRO A 42 18.80 29.49 33.22
C PRO A 42 18.48 28.80 31.89
N LEU A 43 19.49 28.64 31.03
CA LEU A 43 19.32 27.79 29.86
C LEU A 43 19.15 26.35 30.34
N ASP A 44 18.08 25.70 29.92
CA ASP A 44 17.94 24.27 30.08
C ASP A 44 18.88 23.57 29.08
N LEU A 45 19.92 22.93 29.63
CA LEU A 45 20.94 22.21 28.87
C LEU A 45 20.95 20.72 29.22
N ASP A 46 19.97 20.23 29.99
CA ASP A 46 19.94 18.84 30.45
C ASP A 46 19.92 17.88 29.24
N ASP A 47 19.17 18.25 28.20
CA ASP A 47 19.10 17.54 26.91
C ASP A 47 20.37 17.70 26.03
N TYR A 48 21.19 18.72 26.28
CA TYR A 48 22.40 18.98 25.48
C TYR A 48 23.56 18.08 25.92
N PHE A 49 23.68 17.81 27.22
CA PHE A 49 24.77 17.02 27.79
C PHE A 49 24.50 15.51 27.86
N THR A 50 23.29 15.07 27.49
CA THR A 50 22.92 13.64 27.42
C THR A 50 23.67 12.89 26.32
N ASP A 51 24.10 13.60 25.27
CA ASP A 51 24.88 13.04 24.17
C ASP A 51 26.39 13.09 24.47
N ASP A 52 27.11 12.06 24.02
CA ASP A 52 28.57 12.02 24.06
C ASP A 52 29.18 13.22 23.29
N PRO A 53 30.35 13.74 23.72
CA PRO A 53 30.97 14.93 23.14
C PRO A 53 31.13 14.89 21.62
N GLU A 54 31.51 13.73 21.09
CA GLU A 54 31.73 13.50 19.66
C GLU A 54 30.42 13.56 18.88
N HIS A 55 29.35 12.96 19.42
CA HIS A 55 28.02 12.95 18.83
C HIS A 55 27.41 14.36 18.82
N ARG A 56 27.65 15.16 19.86
CA ARG A 56 27.19 16.56 19.91
C ARG A 56 27.76 17.38 18.76
N ILE A 57 29.07 17.26 18.51
CA ILE A 57 29.75 18.02 17.45
C ILE A 57 29.26 17.54 16.07
N ALA A 58 29.19 16.22 15.86
CA ALA A 58 28.72 15.66 14.60
C ALA A 58 27.27 16.06 14.29
N ASN A 59 26.36 15.92 15.27
CA ASN A 59 24.95 16.28 15.10
C ASN A 59 24.75 17.79 14.91
N ARG A 60 25.53 18.63 15.61
CA ARG A 60 25.52 20.07 15.43
C ARG A 60 26.00 20.47 14.04
N LEU A 61 27.11 19.90 13.57
CA LEU A 61 27.64 20.15 12.22
C LEU A 61 26.62 19.78 11.15
N LEU A 62 25.96 18.62 11.28
CA LEU A 62 24.92 18.19 10.36
C LEU A 62 23.71 19.14 10.39
N LYS A 63 23.23 19.51 11.59
CA LYS A 63 22.12 20.46 11.77
C LYS A 63 22.43 21.83 11.18
N ASP A 64 23.63 22.35 11.41
CA ASP A 64 24.10 23.64 10.90
C ASP A 64 24.18 23.63 9.35
N ASN A 65 24.47 22.47 8.75
CA ASN A 65 24.45 22.25 7.31
C ASN A 65 23.09 21.78 6.75
N LYS A 66 22.03 21.76 7.57
CA LYS A 66 20.68 21.28 7.21
C LYS A 66 20.64 19.82 6.72
N VAL A 67 21.59 19.00 7.16
CA VAL A 67 21.67 17.57 6.87
C VAL A 67 21.07 16.80 8.05
N LEU A 68 20.25 15.79 7.75
CA LEU A 68 19.66 14.92 8.77
C LEU A 68 20.72 13.94 9.30
N PRO A 69 20.84 13.75 10.63
CA PRO A 69 21.58 12.64 11.21
C PRO A 69 21.15 11.30 10.64
N GLN A 70 22.12 10.40 10.47
CA GLN A 70 21.91 9.09 9.85
C GLN A 70 20.75 8.28 10.47
N PRO A 71 20.57 8.20 11.80
CA PRO A 71 19.44 7.48 12.39
C PRO A 71 18.08 8.07 11.98
N LEU A 72 17.97 9.40 11.86
CA LEU A 72 16.73 10.04 11.40
C LEU A 72 16.47 9.78 9.92
N GLN A 73 17.54 9.62 9.13
CA GLN A 73 17.43 9.24 7.73
C GLN A 73 16.86 7.83 7.57
N ASP A 74 17.37 6.83 8.32
CA ASP A 74 16.84 5.47 8.24
C ASP A 74 15.39 5.39 8.70
N ARG A 75 15.03 6.16 9.74
CA ARG A 75 13.65 6.27 10.21
C ARG A 75 12.74 6.82 9.11
N LYS A 76 13.15 7.91 8.46
CA LYS A 76 12.40 8.51 7.35
C LYS A 76 12.26 7.54 6.17
N GLU A 77 13.32 6.80 5.84
CA GLU A 77 13.29 5.76 4.81
C GLU A 77 12.30 4.64 5.16
N ALA A 78 12.32 4.15 6.41
CA ALA A 78 11.38 3.16 6.90
C ALA A 78 9.93 3.65 6.80
N GLU A 79 9.63 4.85 7.30
CA GLU A 79 8.30 5.45 7.24
C GLU A 79 7.82 5.62 5.79
N ALA A 80 8.69 6.06 4.89
CA ALA A 80 8.35 6.20 3.47
C ALA A 80 8.04 4.85 2.80
N LEU A 81 8.79 3.80 3.13
CA LEU A 81 8.52 2.44 2.63
C LEU A 81 7.20 1.89 3.16
N LEU A 82 6.90 2.10 4.44
CA LEU A 82 5.62 1.70 5.04
C LEU A 82 4.44 2.45 4.41
N GLN A 83 4.59 3.76 4.16
CA GLN A 83 3.58 4.54 3.46
C GLN A 83 3.38 4.04 2.02
N THR A 84 4.47 3.75 1.32
CA THR A 84 4.42 3.20 -0.04
C THR A 84 3.70 1.85 -0.07
N ALA A 85 3.90 1.01 0.94
CA ALA A 85 3.19 -0.26 1.08
C ALA A 85 1.68 -0.06 1.26
N GLN A 86 1.27 0.92 2.08
CA GLN A 86 -0.15 1.25 2.27
C GLN A 86 -0.78 1.83 1.00
N ASP A 87 -0.09 2.74 0.33
CA ASP A 87 -0.54 3.34 -0.93
C ASP A 87 -0.69 2.29 -2.03
N LEU A 88 0.22 1.30 -2.08
CA LEU A 88 0.13 0.17 -3.01
C LEU A 88 -1.15 -0.63 -2.77
N LEU A 89 -1.44 -1.01 -1.52
CA LEU A 89 -2.68 -1.73 -1.18
C LEU A 89 -3.92 -0.94 -1.57
N ALA A 90 -3.98 0.36 -1.25
CA ALA A 90 -5.14 1.20 -1.56
C ALA A 90 -5.38 1.38 -3.07
N ARG A 91 -4.30 1.50 -3.85
CA ARG A 91 -4.39 1.60 -5.32
C ARG A 91 -4.84 0.28 -5.94
N GLU A 92 -4.28 -0.83 -5.49
CA GLU A 92 -4.57 -2.15 -6.04
C GLU A 92 -5.94 -2.66 -5.61
N ASP A 93 -6.41 -2.37 -4.40
CA ASP A 93 -7.76 -2.72 -3.94
C ASP A 93 -8.84 -2.16 -4.89
N ARG A 94 -8.77 -0.87 -5.22
CA ARG A 94 -9.70 -0.24 -6.18
C ARG A 94 -9.68 -0.92 -7.55
N ALA A 95 -8.50 -1.36 -7.99
CA ALA A 95 -8.35 -1.97 -9.31
C ALA A 95 -8.77 -3.45 -9.32
N LEU A 96 -8.56 -4.17 -8.21
CA LEU A 96 -9.04 -5.52 -7.99
C LEU A 96 -10.57 -5.54 -7.87
N GLN A 97 -11.20 -4.57 -7.21
CA GLN A 97 -12.66 -4.43 -7.17
C GLN A 97 -13.26 -4.26 -8.56
N LYS A 98 -12.62 -3.46 -9.43
CA LYS A 98 -13.03 -3.32 -10.83
C LYS A 98 -12.89 -4.64 -11.59
N ALA A 99 -11.76 -5.34 -11.42
CA ALA A 99 -11.54 -6.64 -12.04
C ALA A 99 -12.56 -7.69 -11.55
N GLN A 100 -12.92 -7.70 -10.27
CA GLN A 100 -13.97 -8.55 -9.70
C GLN A 100 -15.33 -8.28 -10.33
N GLU A 101 -15.69 -7.01 -10.53
CA GLU A 101 -16.93 -6.64 -11.22
C GLU A 101 -16.93 -7.06 -12.70
N GLU A 102 -15.79 -6.94 -13.38
CA GLU A 102 -15.65 -7.44 -14.76
C GLU A 102 -15.78 -8.98 -14.84
N ILE A 103 -15.18 -9.70 -13.90
CA ILE A 103 -15.31 -11.17 -13.76
C ILE A 103 -16.77 -11.54 -13.47
N ARG A 104 -17.44 -10.82 -12.57
CA ARG A 104 -18.88 -11.01 -12.27
C ARG A 104 -19.73 -10.86 -13.53
N ARG A 105 -19.52 -9.79 -14.30
CA ARG A 105 -20.24 -9.55 -15.56
C ARG A 105 -19.94 -10.61 -16.62
N ALA A 106 -18.69 -11.03 -16.74
CA ALA A 106 -18.28 -12.06 -17.71
C ALA A 106 -18.81 -13.46 -17.33
N SER A 107 -18.96 -13.75 -16.03
CA SER A 107 -19.52 -15.02 -15.55
C SER A 107 -21.05 -15.10 -15.68
N ALA A 108 -21.79 -14.00 -15.66
CA ALA A 108 -23.26 -14.03 -15.70
C ALA A 108 -23.88 -14.84 -16.86
N PRO A 109 -23.45 -14.71 -18.13
CA PRO A 109 -23.97 -15.55 -19.21
C PRO A 109 -23.67 -17.04 -19.04
N LEU A 110 -22.54 -17.35 -18.39
CA LEU A 110 -22.14 -18.71 -18.07
C LEU A 110 -23.07 -19.31 -17.01
N MET A 111 -23.32 -18.54 -15.94
CA MET A 111 -24.12 -18.98 -14.79
C MET A 111 -25.60 -19.12 -15.14
N ALA A 112 -26.09 -18.38 -16.14
CA ALA A 112 -27.44 -18.55 -16.68
C ALA A 112 -27.69 -19.93 -17.33
N CYS A 113 -26.64 -20.73 -17.58
CA CYS A 113 -26.79 -22.10 -18.07
C CYS A 113 -27.11 -23.09 -16.94
N PHE A 114 -26.71 -22.80 -15.70
CA PHE A 114 -26.77 -23.75 -14.59
C PHE A 114 -27.96 -23.44 -13.67
N PRO A 115 -28.60 -24.48 -13.10
CA PRO A 115 -29.74 -24.29 -12.19
C PRO A 115 -29.32 -23.78 -10.80
N ASP A 116 -28.17 -24.23 -10.30
CA ASP A 116 -27.65 -23.92 -8.97
C ASP A 116 -26.10 -23.91 -8.96
N ARG A 117 -25.51 -23.43 -7.85
CA ARG A 117 -24.06 -23.31 -7.69
C ARG A 117 -23.37 -24.68 -7.66
N GLN A 118 -24.01 -25.69 -7.06
CA GLN A 118 -23.42 -27.02 -6.90
C GLN A 118 -23.23 -27.70 -8.25
N THR A 119 -24.28 -27.69 -9.07
CA THR A 119 -24.26 -28.21 -10.44
C THR A 119 -23.19 -27.49 -11.28
N ALA A 120 -23.06 -26.18 -11.13
CA ALA A 120 -22.02 -25.42 -11.82
C ALA A 120 -20.61 -25.84 -11.36
N VAL A 121 -20.37 -25.95 -10.05
CA VAL A 121 -19.10 -26.41 -9.48
C VAL A 121 -18.73 -27.79 -10.01
N ASP A 122 -19.64 -28.75 -9.94
CA ASP A 122 -19.42 -30.14 -10.35
C ASP A 122 -19.17 -30.26 -11.86
N ARG A 123 -19.97 -29.55 -12.67
CA ARG A 123 -19.89 -29.65 -14.14
C ARG A 123 -18.73 -28.86 -14.72
N LEU A 124 -18.37 -27.74 -14.11
CA LEU A 124 -17.21 -26.96 -14.52
C LEU A 124 -15.91 -27.55 -13.96
N GLY A 125 -15.96 -28.39 -12.92
CA GLY A 125 -14.78 -29.00 -12.31
C GLY A 125 -13.94 -27.97 -11.55
N ILE A 126 -14.60 -27.08 -10.80
CA ILE A 126 -13.95 -26.06 -9.97
C ILE A 126 -14.00 -26.53 -8.52
N GLU A 127 -12.98 -26.25 -7.70
CA GLU A 127 -12.93 -26.73 -6.31
C GLU A 127 -13.98 -26.08 -5.40
N ALA A 128 -14.24 -24.79 -5.61
CA ALA A 128 -15.17 -24.00 -4.81
C ALA A 128 -15.81 -22.90 -5.64
N TRP A 129 -17.00 -22.47 -5.22
CA TRP A 129 -17.68 -21.34 -5.86
C TRP A 129 -16.91 -20.03 -5.62
N PRO A 130 -16.44 -19.34 -6.68
CA PRO A 130 -15.68 -18.11 -6.51
C PRO A 130 -16.58 -16.98 -6.00
N PHE A 131 -16.12 -16.26 -4.98
CA PHE A 131 -16.91 -15.21 -4.29
C PHE A 131 -17.39 -14.07 -5.21
N CYS A 132 -16.72 -13.82 -6.34
CA CYS A 132 -17.06 -12.75 -7.26
C CYS A 132 -17.87 -13.21 -8.48
N PHE A 133 -18.23 -14.49 -8.59
CA PHE A 133 -19.06 -14.97 -9.69
C PHE A 133 -20.51 -14.51 -9.52
N ALA A 134 -21.22 -14.32 -10.64
CA ALA A 134 -22.64 -14.00 -10.63
C ALA A 134 -23.48 -15.20 -10.16
N GLU A 135 -24.58 -14.97 -9.44
CA GLU A 135 -25.46 -16.05 -9.04
C GLU A 135 -26.10 -16.78 -10.23
N PRO A 136 -26.31 -18.10 -10.14
CA PRO A 136 -27.07 -18.85 -11.14
C PRO A 136 -28.48 -18.28 -11.26
N ALA A 137 -28.81 -17.79 -12.45
CA ALA A 137 -30.14 -17.31 -12.81
C ALA A 137 -30.56 -18.01 -14.12
N PRO A 138 -31.11 -19.23 -14.04
CA PRO A 138 -31.26 -20.10 -15.19
C PRO A 138 -32.14 -19.45 -16.27
N ALA A 139 -31.55 -19.22 -17.44
CA ALA A 139 -32.25 -18.68 -18.59
C ALA A 139 -32.86 -19.83 -19.42
N PRO A 140 -34.10 -19.69 -19.95
CA PRO A 140 -34.78 -20.77 -20.66
C PRO A 140 -34.04 -21.22 -21.93
N ARG A 141 -33.27 -20.34 -22.58
CA ARG A 141 -32.42 -20.66 -23.75
C ARG A 141 -31.16 -19.77 -23.78
N PRO A 142 -30.02 -20.24 -23.26
CA PRO A 142 -28.77 -19.51 -23.38
C PRO A 142 -28.20 -19.58 -24.82
N ASP A 143 -27.64 -18.47 -25.30
CA ASP A 143 -26.91 -18.43 -26.56
C ASP A 143 -25.53 -19.09 -26.40
N LEU A 144 -25.44 -20.36 -26.80
CA LEU A 144 -24.24 -21.18 -26.62
C LEU A 144 -22.98 -20.56 -27.25
N ARG A 145 -23.09 -19.86 -28.38
CA ARG A 145 -21.92 -19.22 -29.02
C ARG A 145 -21.40 -18.07 -28.15
N ARG A 146 -22.31 -17.25 -27.63
CA ARG A 146 -21.98 -16.17 -26.69
C ARG A 146 -21.40 -16.73 -25.39
N VAL A 147 -22.00 -17.77 -24.83
CA VAL A 147 -21.53 -18.40 -23.58
C VAL A 147 -20.11 -18.96 -23.73
N VAL A 148 -19.85 -19.71 -24.81
CA VAL A 148 -18.52 -20.27 -25.09
C VAL A 148 -17.46 -19.17 -25.22
N ARG A 149 -17.75 -18.08 -25.94
CA ARG A 149 -16.84 -16.92 -26.05
C ARG A 149 -16.58 -16.26 -24.70
N GLN A 150 -17.60 -16.12 -23.86
CA GLN A 150 -17.45 -15.55 -22.53
C GLN A 150 -16.66 -16.45 -21.59
N ALA A 151 -16.72 -17.78 -21.76
CA ALA A 151 -15.96 -18.72 -20.96
C ALA A 151 -14.44 -18.55 -21.13
N GLU A 152 -13.95 -18.39 -22.36
CA GLU A 152 -12.53 -18.11 -22.62
C GLU A 152 -12.10 -16.77 -22.03
N ARG A 153 -12.94 -15.72 -22.22
CA ARG A 153 -12.70 -14.41 -21.63
C ARG A 153 -12.64 -14.48 -20.10
N LEU A 154 -13.57 -15.19 -19.47
CA LEU A 154 -13.63 -15.37 -18.03
C LEU A 154 -12.37 -16.05 -17.50
N ARG A 155 -11.88 -17.10 -18.17
CA ARG A 155 -10.61 -17.77 -17.84
C ARG A 155 -9.45 -16.79 -17.86
N SER A 156 -9.32 -15.99 -18.92
CA SER A 156 -8.28 -14.97 -19.02
C SER A 156 -8.37 -13.91 -17.92
N LEU A 157 -9.59 -13.46 -17.59
CA LEU A 157 -9.80 -12.48 -16.52
C LEU A 157 -9.44 -13.04 -15.14
N VAL A 158 -9.83 -14.28 -14.83
CA VAL A 158 -9.47 -14.96 -13.57
C VAL A 158 -7.95 -15.12 -13.46
N ALA A 159 -7.28 -15.55 -14.53
CA ALA A 159 -5.82 -15.67 -14.54
C ALA A 159 -5.12 -14.32 -14.32
N GLN A 160 -5.59 -13.26 -14.98
CA GLN A 160 -5.07 -11.89 -14.80
C GLN A 160 -5.29 -11.37 -13.38
N TYR A 161 -6.48 -11.61 -12.80
CA TYR A 161 -6.78 -11.25 -11.42
C TYR A 161 -5.84 -11.97 -10.44
N ASN A 162 -5.68 -13.28 -10.56
CA ASN A 162 -4.79 -14.06 -9.69
C ASN A 162 -3.33 -13.61 -9.83
N GLY A 163 -2.86 -13.37 -11.06
CA GLY A 163 -1.51 -12.85 -11.29
C GLY A 163 -1.30 -11.47 -10.64
N ARG A 164 -2.31 -10.60 -10.71
CA ARG A 164 -2.29 -9.29 -10.08
C ARG A 164 -2.27 -9.37 -8.55
N VAL A 165 -3.11 -10.22 -7.96
CA VAL A 165 -3.12 -10.50 -6.51
C VAL A 165 -1.75 -11.03 -6.06
N GLY A 166 -1.19 -12.00 -6.77
CA GLY A 166 0.13 -12.55 -6.46
C GLY A 166 1.23 -11.48 -6.50
N ALA A 167 1.26 -10.68 -7.57
CA ALA A 167 2.23 -9.59 -7.72
C ALA A 167 2.08 -8.50 -6.64
N LEU A 168 0.85 -8.16 -6.25
CA LEU A 168 0.55 -7.24 -5.15
C LEU A 168 1.13 -7.77 -3.84
N ILE A 169 0.81 -9.02 -3.47
CA ILE A 169 1.24 -9.60 -2.20
C ILE A 169 2.77 -9.64 -2.13
N VAL A 170 3.44 -10.10 -3.18
CA VAL A 170 4.91 -10.16 -3.22
C VAL A 170 5.52 -8.77 -3.05
N ARG A 171 5.06 -7.76 -3.80
CA ARG A 171 5.57 -6.39 -3.68
C ARG A 171 5.31 -5.77 -2.31
N TYR A 172 4.12 -6.00 -1.75
CA TYR A 172 3.75 -5.50 -0.44
C TYR A 172 4.67 -6.07 0.65
N LEU A 173 4.89 -7.38 0.67
CA LEU A 173 5.75 -8.02 1.66
C LEU A 173 7.21 -7.59 1.51
N ASP A 174 7.72 -7.45 0.28
CA ASP A 174 9.07 -6.94 0.03
C ASP A 174 9.25 -5.50 0.56
N LEU A 175 8.25 -4.63 0.39
CA LEU A 175 8.28 -3.28 0.98
C LEU A 175 8.34 -3.32 2.51
N LEU A 176 7.62 -4.24 3.16
CA LEU A 176 7.69 -4.42 4.62
C LEU A 176 9.05 -4.94 5.07
N GLU A 177 9.66 -5.86 4.31
CA GLU A 177 11.01 -6.34 4.59
C GLU A 177 12.06 -5.25 4.42
N GLN A 178 11.95 -4.43 3.36
CA GLN A 178 12.78 -3.25 3.17
C GLN A 178 12.65 -2.26 4.33
N ALA A 179 11.42 -2.00 4.78
CA ALA A 179 11.17 -1.14 5.93
C ALA A 179 11.81 -1.72 7.21
N ASN A 180 11.67 -3.03 7.44
CA ASN A 180 12.30 -3.71 8.56
C ASN A 180 13.83 -3.62 8.53
N ARG A 181 14.47 -3.69 7.34
CA ARG A 181 15.92 -3.46 7.22
C ARG A 181 16.30 -2.04 7.66
N CYS A 182 15.51 -1.03 7.31
CA CYS A 182 15.73 0.35 7.75
C CYS A 182 15.51 0.51 9.26
N ILE A 183 14.45 -0.11 9.81
CA ILE A 183 14.15 -0.11 11.25
C ILE A 183 15.28 -0.77 12.05
N ARG A 184 15.83 -1.89 11.58
CA ARG A 184 16.99 -2.53 12.25
C ARG A 184 18.19 -1.59 12.28
N ARG A 185 18.58 -1.02 11.12
CA ARG A 185 19.69 -0.05 11.06
C ARG A 185 19.47 1.14 12.01
N HIS A 186 18.25 1.67 12.07
CA HIS A 186 17.88 2.75 12.98
C HIS A 186 18.05 2.31 14.44
N ASN A 187 17.44 1.19 14.82
CA ASN A 187 17.45 0.65 16.16
C ASN A 187 18.85 0.27 16.65
N ASP A 188 19.66 -0.35 15.79
CA ASP A 188 21.04 -0.73 16.11
C ASP A 188 21.90 0.51 16.38
N ARG A 189 21.72 1.58 15.60
CA ARG A 189 22.42 2.86 15.82
C ARG A 189 21.99 3.55 17.11
N LEU A 190 20.71 3.44 17.48
CA LEU A 190 20.17 3.99 18.72
C LEU A 190 20.59 3.18 19.95
N ALA A 191 20.69 1.86 19.85
CA ALA A 191 21.13 1.01 20.96
C ALA A 191 22.57 1.29 21.38
N LEU A 192 23.40 1.82 20.48
CA LEU A 192 24.78 2.19 20.73
C LEU A 192 24.95 3.59 21.34
N THR A 193 23.90 4.42 21.35
CA THR A 193 23.92 5.75 21.99
C THR A 193 23.43 5.67 23.43
N GLY A 194 24.32 5.97 24.39
CA GLY A 194 24.10 5.81 25.85
C GLY A 194 23.09 6.75 26.52
N GLY A 195 22.23 7.43 25.76
CA GLY A 195 21.22 8.35 26.27
C GLY A 195 20.28 8.77 25.16
N LEU A 196 19.14 8.10 25.02
CA LEU A 196 18.16 8.47 24.00
C LEU A 196 17.46 9.76 24.42
N ARG A 197 17.65 10.84 23.63
CA ARG A 197 16.73 11.99 23.67
C ARG A 197 15.30 11.52 23.36
N ALA A 198 14.30 12.20 23.89
CA ALA A 198 12.88 11.89 23.69
C ALA A 198 12.45 11.78 22.20
N GLY A 199 13.19 12.41 21.27
CA GLY A 199 12.95 12.36 19.82
C GLY A 199 13.55 11.16 19.07
N PHE A 200 14.39 10.34 19.71
CA PHE A 200 15.01 9.14 19.11
C PHE A 200 14.42 7.88 19.74
N GLN A 201 13.19 7.55 19.35
CA GLN A 201 12.50 6.36 19.83
C GLN A 201 12.73 5.17 18.91
N MET A 202 13.04 4.01 19.50
CA MET A 202 13.13 2.74 18.80
C MET A 202 11.84 2.46 18.03
N MET A 203 11.99 1.99 16.79
CA MET A 203 10.86 1.62 15.95
C MET A 203 10.54 0.13 16.13
N VAL A 204 9.26 -0.22 16.04
CA VAL A 204 8.80 -1.61 16.12
C VAL A 204 8.90 -2.26 14.74
N LEU A 205 9.46 -3.47 14.68
CA LEU A 205 9.51 -4.24 13.45
C LEU A 205 8.10 -4.69 13.04
N CYS A 206 7.85 -4.67 11.74
CA CYS A 206 6.64 -5.25 11.16
C CYS A 206 6.75 -6.78 11.20
N ASP A 207 5.71 -7.45 11.72
CA ASP A 207 5.57 -8.90 11.59
C ASP A 207 5.12 -9.26 10.18
N VAL A 208 6.09 -9.55 9.30
CA VAL A 208 5.83 -9.84 7.88
C VAL A 208 5.03 -11.12 7.72
N ALA A 209 5.26 -12.13 8.58
CA ALA A 209 4.53 -13.40 8.52
C ALA A 209 3.05 -13.20 8.87
N ALA A 210 2.76 -12.45 9.94
CA ALA A 210 1.39 -12.08 10.28
C ALA A 210 0.73 -11.20 9.20
N ARG A 211 1.48 -10.30 8.57
CA ARG A 211 0.99 -9.48 7.45
C ARG A 211 0.78 -10.28 6.16
N ALA A 212 1.40 -11.44 6.01
CA ALA A 212 1.14 -12.35 4.90
C ALA A 212 -0.11 -13.21 5.14
N GLN A 213 -0.14 -13.95 6.26
CA GLN A 213 -1.07 -15.06 6.51
C GLN A 213 -2.09 -14.83 7.64
N GLY A 214 -1.98 -13.75 8.42
CA GLY A 214 -2.88 -13.49 9.53
C GLY A 214 -4.33 -13.23 9.08
N ALA A 215 -5.27 -13.17 10.04
CA ALA A 215 -6.68 -12.86 9.76
C ALA A 215 -6.89 -11.52 9.06
N GLN A 216 -5.99 -10.55 9.30
CA GLN A 216 -5.91 -9.26 8.60
C GLN A 216 -4.72 -9.20 7.63
N GLY A 217 -4.17 -10.36 7.25
CA GLY A 217 -3.05 -10.49 6.33
C GLY A 217 -3.46 -10.28 4.88
N ALA A 218 -2.48 -10.00 4.02
CA ALA A 218 -2.70 -9.69 2.62
C ALA A 218 -3.38 -10.84 1.85
N GLN A 219 -3.10 -12.11 2.21
CA GLN A 219 -3.75 -13.26 1.58
C GLN A 219 -5.24 -13.37 1.95
N ALA A 220 -5.60 -13.04 3.19
CA ALA A 220 -7.00 -13.03 3.64
C ALA A 220 -7.76 -11.84 3.07
N GLN A 221 -7.11 -10.67 2.99
CA GLN A 221 -7.69 -9.46 2.43
C GLN A 221 -7.89 -9.55 0.90
N PHE A 222 -6.95 -10.18 0.19
CA PHE A 222 -6.98 -10.33 -1.27
C PHE A 222 -6.94 -11.81 -1.65
N PRO A 223 -8.06 -12.55 -1.48
CA PRO A 223 -8.10 -13.97 -1.80
C PRO A 223 -7.98 -14.20 -3.31
N ALA A 224 -7.18 -15.19 -3.68
CA ALA A 224 -7.10 -15.70 -5.05
C ALA A 224 -8.40 -16.44 -5.42
N LEU A 225 -8.75 -16.41 -6.70
CA LEU A 225 -9.85 -17.19 -7.25
C LEU A 225 -9.36 -18.59 -7.64
N PRO A 226 -10.21 -19.63 -7.55
CA PRO A 226 -9.83 -20.94 -8.03
C PRO A 226 -9.56 -20.88 -9.54
N PRO A 227 -8.47 -21.49 -10.03
CA PRO A 227 -8.14 -21.48 -11.44
C PRO A 227 -9.22 -22.22 -12.24
N LEU A 228 -9.57 -21.66 -13.40
CA LEU A 228 -10.55 -22.28 -14.29
C LEU A 228 -9.88 -23.27 -15.25
N PRO A 229 -10.50 -24.44 -15.52
CA PRO A 229 -9.94 -25.43 -16.44
C PRO A 229 -9.73 -24.89 -17.86
N GLU A 230 -8.75 -25.44 -18.58
CA GLU A 230 -8.49 -25.07 -19.97
C GLU A 230 -9.63 -25.49 -20.91
N ASP A 231 -10.24 -26.64 -20.65
CA ASP A 231 -11.34 -27.24 -21.41
C ASP A 231 -12.73 -26.71 -21.02
N LEU A 232 -12.79 -25.61 -20.24
CA LEU A 232 -14.03 -24.94 -19.81
C LEU A 232 -15.06 -24.78 -20.95
N PRO A 233 -14.69 -24.29 -22.16
CA PRO A 233 -15.61 -24.24 -23.30
C PRO A 233 -16.24 -25.58 -23.68
N GLY A 234 -15.46 -26.67 -23.61
CA GLY A 234 -15.91 -28.03 -23.91
C GLY A 234 -16.91 -28.53 -22.89
N ARG A 235 -16.61 -28.34 -21.60
CA ARG A 235 -17.50 -28.69 -20.48
C ARG A 235 -18.88 -28.05 -20.59
N ILE A 236 -18.91 -26.77 -20.96
CA ILE A 236 -20.15 -26.03 -21.14
C ILE A 236 -20.96 -26.56 -22.33
N ARG A 237 -20.30 -26.85 -23.45
CA ARG A 237 -20.97 -27.43 -24.62
C ARG A 237 -21.56 -28.79 -24.31
N ALA A 238 -20.83 -29.65 -23.58
CA ALA A 238 -21.31 -30.95 -23.16
C ALA A 238 -22.57 -30.81 -22.29
N PHE A 239 -22.52 -29.98 -21.25
CA PHE A 239 -23.65 -29.76 -20.36
C PHE A 239 -24.89 -29.17 -21.07
N CYS A 240 -24.69 -28.13 -21.90
CA CYS A 240 -25.79 -27.54 -22.69
C CYS A 240 -26.34 -28.51 -23.75
N GLY A 241 -25.51 -29.45 -24.23
CA GLY A 241 -25.91 -30.52 -25.14
C GLY A 241 -26.79 -31.55 -24.47
N GLU A 242 -26.43 -32.00 -23.26
CA GLU A 242 -27.19 -32.96 -22.44
C GLU A 242 -28.56 -32.40 -22.02
N THR A 243 -28.61 -31.12 -21.64
CA THR A 243 -29.85 -30.45 -21.20
C THR A 243 -30.79 -30.09 -22.36
N ARG A 244 -30.31 -30.08 -23.61
CA ARG A 244 -31.15 -29.96 -24.80
C ARG A 244 -32.00 -31.23 -24.99
N ARG A 245 -33.21 -31.23 -24.44
CA ARG A 245 -34.21 -32.25 -24.82
C ARG A 245 -34.43 -32.19 -26.34
N PRO A 246 -34.27 -33.30 -27.09
CA PRO A 246 -34.53 -33.31 -28.52
C PRO A 246 -35.99 -32.94 -28.78
N PHE A 247 -36.20 -32.12 -29.81
CA PHE A 247 -37.51 -31.57 -30.21
C PHE A 247 -38.63 -32.63 -30.23
N TRP A 248 -38.33 -33.85 -30.69
CA TRP A 248 -39.28 -34.96 -30.77
C TRP A 248 -39.75 -35.52 -29.42
N LYS A 249 -38.92 -35.51 -28.36
CA LYS A 249 -39.35 -35.90 -27.00
C LYS A 249 -40.37 -34.93 -26.40
N ARG A 250 -40.41 -33.66 -26.86
CA ARG A 250 -41.44 -32.69 -26.47
C ARG A 250 -42.75 -32.89 -27.24
N LEU A 251 -42.66 -33.29 -28.50
CA LEU A 251 -43.81 -33.52 -29.38
C LEU A 251 -44.59 -34.79 -29.01
N LEU A 252 -43.92 -35.81 -28.48
CA LEU A 252 -44.55 -37.04 -27.98
C LEU A 252 -45.31 -36.83 -26.66
N ASN A 253 -44.77 -36.04 -25.72
CA ASN A 253 -45.46 -35.73 -24.47
C ASN A 253 -46.69 -34.81 -24.67
N ALA A 254 -46.70 -34.00 -25.74
CA ALA A 254 -47.87 -33.18 -26.10
C ALA A 254 -49.00 -33.99 -26.77
N LYS A 255 -48.70 -35.18 -27.31
CA LYS A 255 -49.70 -36.08 -27.92
C LYS A 255 -50.22 -37.17 -26.96
N GLY A 256 -49.62 -37.31 -25.77
CA GLY A 256 -50.05 -38.25 -24.72
C GLY A 256 -51.02 -37.67 -23.68
N ALA A 257 -51.44 -36.41 -23.84
CA ALA A 257 -52.50 -35.79 -23.05
C ALA A 257 -53.79 -35.72 -23.89
N LYS A 258 -54.42 -36.88 -24.10
CA LYS A 258 -55.81 -37.01 -24.53
C LYS A 258 -56.42 -38.22 -23.85
#